data_AF-X1HWU4-F1
#
_entry.id   AF-X1HWU4-F1
#
_cell.length_a   1.000
_cell.length_b   1.000
_cell.length_c   1.000
_cell.angle_alpha   90.00
_cell.angle_beta   90.00
_cell.angle_gamma   90.00
#
_symmetry.space_group_name_H-M   'P 1'
#
loop_
_entity.id
_entity.type
_entity.pdbx_description
1 polymer ?
#
loop_
_entity_poly.entity_id
_entity_poly.type
_entity_poly.pdbx_seq_one_letter_code
_entity_poly.pdbx_strand_id
1 'polypeptide(L)'
;FINTLDSGLNLVERLINEALEQGREQLPGEEIFRLHDTYGFPQELTAEIAKEKGLSIDWEGFQAEMEKQRERARAATKIATYGADIIIAPPPVTIEVTAQEPRVVISTQFVGYETVTCQSKILGLRVKGQPKGTASQGDEVGIILDKTPFYGEMGGQVGDSGEISGSKGKVVVTNTIRSPSDVIIHRGRVVEGSISVGDEVEAKIDVGRRLDIARNHTATHLLQAALRQILSHRVSQRGSLVEPDRLRFDFSWRAAITEEQLT
;
A
#
# COMPACT_ATOMS: atom_id res chain seq x y z
N PHE A 1 -16.08 10.30 -8.38
CA PHE A 1 -15.54 9.01 -7.89
C PHE A 1 -15.80 7.86 -8.86
N ILE A 2 -17.03 7.62 -9.32
CA ILE A 2 -17.38 6.52 -10.27
C ILE A 2 -16.81 6.69 -11.70
N ASN A 3 -16.45 7.90 -12.14
CA ASN A 3 -15.88 8.14 -13.48
C ASN A 3 -14.34 8.04 -13.54
N THR A 4 -13.65 8.00 -12.39
CA THR A 4 -12.19 8.14 -12.34
C THR A 4 -11.45 6.82 -12.53
N LEU A 5 -11.97 5.70 -12.00
CA LEU A 5 -11.34 4.38 -12.11
C LEU A 5 -11.41 3.78 -13.54
N ASP A 6 -12.56 3.89 -14.21
CA ASP A 6 -12.73 3.42 -15.60
C ASP A 6 -11.89 4.22 -16.60
N SER A 7 -11.71 5.52 -16.32
CA SER A 7 -10.79 6.36 -17.08
C SER A 7 -9.34 5.98 -16.82
N GLY A 8 -9.00 5.66 -15.56
CA GLY A 8 -7.67 5.25 -15.14
C GLY A 8 -7.20 3.95 -15.80
N LEU A 9 -8.04 2.92 -15.84
CA LEU A 9 -7.65 1.61 -16.41
C LEU A 9 -7.48 1.66 -17.93
N ASN A 10 -8.38 2.34 -18.66
CA ASN A 10 -8.23 2.61 -20.09
C ASN A 10 -7.03 3.53 -20.40
N LEU A 11 -6.60 4.35 -19.44
CA LEU A 11 -5.43 5.21 -19.59
C LEU A 11 -4.14 4.41 -19.35
N VAL A 12 -4.13 3.50 -18.37
CA VAL A 12 -3.02 2.58 -18.11
C VAL A 12 -2.78 1.66 -19.30
N GLU A 13 -3.84 1.04 -19.83
CA GLU A 13 -3.71 0.17 -21.01
C GLU A 13 -3.20 0.95 -22.23
N ARG A 14 -3.66 2.20 -22.43
CA ARG A 14 -3.13 3.06 -23.50
C ARG A 14 -1.65 3.39 -23.29
N LEU A 15 -1.26 3.82 -22.09
CA LEU A 15 0.13 4.15 -21.78
C LEU A 15 1.05 2.94 -21.97
N ILE A 16 0.61 1.76 -21.55
CA ILE A 16 1.35 0.52 -21.73
C ILE A 16 1.47 0.16 -23.23
N ASN A 17 0.38 0.22 -23.99
CA ASN A 17 0.42 -0.07 -25.42
C ASN A 17 1.30 0.94 -26.17
N GLU A 18 1.20 2.24 -25.85
CA GLU A 18 2.05 3.29 -26.42
C GLU A 18 3.53 3.05 -26.08
N ALA A 19 3.85 2.63 -24.85
CA ALA A 19 5.20 2.29 -24.44
C ALA A 19 5.76 1.08 -25.20
N LEU A 20 4.95 0.04 -25.40
CA LEU A 20 5.32 -1.14 -26.18
C LEU A 20 5.53 -0.82 -27.67
N GLU A 21 4.64 -0.02 -28.27
CA GLU A 21 4.77 0.45 -29.66
C GLU A 21 6.04 1.27 -29.88
N GLN A 22 6.46 2.00 -28.84
CA GLN A 22 7.70 2.79 -28.85
C GLN A 22 8.94 1.98 -28.45
N GLY A 23 8.79 0.68 -28.15
CA GLY A 23 9.90 -0.20 -27.75
C GLY A 23 10.53 0.18 -26.41
N ARG A 24 9.78 0.83 -25.52
CA ARG A 24 10.24 1.14 -24.16
C ARG A 24 10.23 -0.15 -23.33
N GLU A 25 11.19 -0.30 -22.42
CA GLU A 25 11.24 -1.40 -21.44
C GLU A 25 10.74 -0.96 -20.04
N GLN A 26 10.49 0.34 -19.86
CA GLN A 26 10.12 0.94 -18.59
C GLN A 26 9.10 2.07 -18.79
N LEU A 27 8.09 2.13 -17.92
CA LEU A 27 7.18 3.27 -17.81
C LEU A 27 7.82 4.36 -16.94
N PRO A 28 7.89 5.62 -17.43
CA PRO A 28 8.44 6.74 -16.66
C PRO A 28 7.65 7.02 -15.38
N GLY A 29 8.37 7.38 -14.31
CA GLY A 29 7.77 7.69 -13.02
C GLY A 29 6.74 8.82 -13.04
N GLU A 30 6.91 9.79 -13.95
CA GLU A 30 5.96 10.89 -14.16
C GLU A 30 4.60 10.42 -14.69
N GLU A 31 4.59 9.46 -15.63
CA GLU A 31 3.36 8.92 -16.20
C GLU A 31 2.56 8.16 -15.13
N ILE A 32 3.27 7.41 -14.28
CA ILE A 32 2.68 6.66 -13.15
C ILE A 32 2.22 7.61 -12.05
N PHE A 33 3.01 8.65 -11.76
CA PHE A 33 2.62 9.69 -10.82
C PHE A 33 1.33 10.36 -11.25
N ARG A 34 1.19 10.67 -12.54
CA ARG A 34 -0.03 11.24 -13.09
C ARG A 34 -1.23 10.28 -12.96
N LEU A 35 -1.04 8.99 -13.24
CA LEU A 35 -2.06 7.96 -13.03
C LEU A 35 -2.53 7.92 -11.57
N HIS A 36 -1.60 7.96 -10.63
CA HIS A 36 -1.88 8.00 -9.21
C HIS A 36 -2.55 9.31 -8.76
N ASP A 37 -1.92 10.44 -9.00
CA ASP A 37 -2.33 11.75 -8.47
C ASP A 37 -3.59 12.30 -9.15
N THR A 38 -3.61 12.28 -10.48
CA THR A 38 -4.68 12.90 -11.25
C THR A 38 -5.89 11.97 -11.39
N TYR A 39 -5.63 10.69 -11.59
CA TYR A 39 -6.68 9.72 -11.92
C TYR A 39 -7.01 8.78 -10.75
N GLY A 40 -6.29 8.87 -9.63
CA GLY A 40 -6.52 8.03 -8.45
C GLY A 40 -6.25 6.55 -8.70
N PHE A 41 -5.51 6.22 -9.76
CA PHE A 41 -5.23 4.86 -10.15
C PHE A 41 -3.99 4.36 -9.40
N PRO A 42 -4.09 3.27 -8.62
CA PRO A 42 -2.98 2.83 -7.78
C PRO A 42 -1.71 2.58 -8.59
N GLN A 43 -0.57 3.16 -8.17
CA GLN A 43 0.74 2.91 -8.77
C GLN A 43 1.08 1.42 -8.74
N GLU A 44 0.60 0.72 -7.71
CA GLU A 44 0.78 -0.72 -7.52
C GLU A 44 0.10 -1.51 -8.63
N LEU A 45 -1.14 -1.12 -8.95
CA LEU A 45 -1.89 -1.72 -10.04
C LEU A 45 -1.27 -1.40 -11.40
N THR A 46 -0.73 -0.18 -11.56
CA THR A 46 0.03 0.19 -12.76
C THR A 46 1.27 -0.70 -12.92
N ALA A 47 1.99 -0.97 -11.83
CA ALA A 47 3.19 -1.81 -11.82
C ALA A 47 2.90 -3.26 -12.20
N GLU A 48 1.81 -3.81 -11.67
CA GLU A 48 1.39 -5.18 -11.97
C GLU A 48 1.02 -5.34 -13.45
N ILE A 49 0.17 -4.44 -13.98
CA ILE A 49 -0.25 -4.50 -15.39
C ILE A 49 0.95 -4.29 -16.33
N ALA A 50 1.86 -3.36 -15.99
CA ALA A 50 3.09 -3.15 -16.77
C ALA A 50 3.95 -4.42 -16.81
N LYS A 51 4.17 -5.06 -15.65
CA LYS A 51 4.96 -6.28 -15.53
C LYS A 51 4.39 -7.45 -16.31
N GLU A 52 3.07 -7.64 -16.31
CA GLU A 52 2.39 -8.67 -17.12
C GLU A 52 2.63 -8.48 -18.63
N LYS A 53 2.88 -7.25 -19.06
CA LYS A 53 3.17 -6.87 -20.45
C LYS A 53 4.66 -6.78 -20.76
N GLY A 54 5.52 -7.18 -19.82
CA GLY A 54 6.98 -7.17 -20.00
C GLY A 54 7.64 -5.80 -19.80
N LEU A 55 6.92 -4.83 -19.22
CA LEU A 55 7.42 -3.50 -18.88
C LEU A 55 7.78 -3.42 -17.39
N SER A 56 8.83 -2.68 -17.08
CA SER A 56 9.16 -2.27 -15.71
C SER A 56 8.59 -0.88 -15.41
N ILE A 57 8.65 -0.47 -14.14
CA ILE A 57 8.28 0.89 -13.72
C ILE A 57 9.52 1.60 -13.21
N ASP A 58 9.64 2.89 -13.52
CA ASP A 58 10.60 3.80 -12.90
C ASP A 58 10.08 4.26 -11.54
N TRP A 59 10.40 3.49 -10.51
CA TRP A 59 10.06 3.80 -9.13
C TRP A 59 10.78 5.04 -8.60
N GLU A 60 12.02 5.27 -9.02
CA GLU A 60 12.81 6.41 -8.56
C GLU A 60 12.20 7.73 -9.07
N GLY A 61 11.83 7.78 -10.35
CA GLY A 61 11.11 8.91 -10.93
C GLY A 61 9.74 9.13 -10.29
N PHE A 62 9.01 8.07 -9.96
CA PHE A 62 7.71 8.18 -9.30
C PHE A 62 7.85 8.80 -7.90
N GLN A 63 8.82 8.33 -7.11
CA GLN A 63 9.10 8.88 -5.79
C GLN A 63 9.56 10.34 -5.85
N ALA A 64 10.36 10.70 -6.87
CA ALA A 64 10.77 12.08 -7.09
C ALA A 64 9.57 13.01 -7.35
N GLU A 65 8.58 12.57 -8.13
CA GLU A 65 7.34 13.34 -8.36
C GLU A 65 6.45 13.43 -7.12
N MET A 66 6.34 12.34 -6.34
CA MET A 66 5.65 12.36 -5.04
C MET A 66 6.27 13.36 -4.07
N GLU A 67 7.60 13.46 -4.01
CA GLU A 67 8.27 14.42 -3.14
C GLU A 67 8.07 15.86 -3.63
N LYS A 68 8.17 16.12 -4.94
CA LYS A 68 7.82 17.43 -5.53
C LYS A 68 6.38 17.83 -5.20
N GLN A 69 5.44 16.90 -5.22
CA GLN A 69 4.05 17.16 -4.85
C GLN A 69 3.93 17.52 -3.36
N ARG A 70 4.63 16.79 -2.48
CA ARG A 70 4.67 17.07 -1.04
C ARG A 70 5.24 18.46 -0.76
N GLU A 71 6.34 18.83 -1.41
CA GLU A 71 6.93 20.17 -1.30
C GLU A 71 5.93 21.27 -1.72
N ARG A 72 5.21 21.07 -2.83
CA ARG A 72 4.14 21.98 -3.29
C ARG A 72 3.00 22.09 -2.28
N ALA A 73 2.56 20.97 -1.70
CA ALA A 73 1.51 20.94 -0.68
C ALA A 73 1.96 21.64 0.62
N ARG A 74 3.21 21.48 1.03
CA ARG A 74 3.81 22.18 2.19
C ARG A 74 3.85 23.69 1.97
N ALA A 75 4.17 24.15 0.76
CA ALA A 75 4.11 25.56 0.40
C ALA A 75 2.67 26.13 0.48
N ALA A 76 1.66 25.32 0.19
CA ALA A 76 0.23 25.69 0.26
C ALA A 76 -0.35 25.67 1.70
N THR A 77 0.28 24.96 2.65
CA THR A 77 -0.24 24.70 4.01
C THR A 77 0.09 25.80 5.03
N LYS A 78 0.62 26.96 4.62
CA LYS A 78 0.80 28.13 5.50
C LYS A 78 -0.50 28.78 6.00
N ILE A 79 -1.67 28.25 5.63
CA ILE A 79 -2.99 28.76 6.06
C ILE A 79 -3.87 27.58 6.48
N ALA A 80 -3.80 27.20 7.76
CA ALA A 80 -4.89 26.64 8.59
C ALA A 80 -4.31 25.73 9.68
N THR A 81 -4.34 26.23 10.92
CA THR A 81 -4.01 25.47 12.12
C THR A 81 -5.24 24.82 12.74
N TYR A 82 -5.07 23.65 13.40
CA TYR A 82 -5.40 23.40 14.83
C TYR A 82 -5.19 21.90 15.19
N GLY A 83 -4.50 21.63 16.32
CA GLY A 83 -4.90 20.64 17.34
C GLY A 83 -4.16 19.28 17.49
N ALA A 84 -3.22 19.24 18.44
CA ALA A 84 -3.01 18.34 19.60
C ALA A 84 -2.22 16.99 19.49
N ASP A 85 -1.05 17.05 20.14
CA ASP A 85 -0.35 16.07 21.01
C ASP A 85 0.41 14.86 20.42
N ILE A 86 1.72 15.03 20.22
CA ILE A 86 2.71 13.94 20.17
C ILE A 86 3.92 14.30 21.05
N ILE A 87 4.22 13.47 22.05
CA ILE A 87 5.47 13.51 22.83
C ILE A 87 6.54 12.71 22.06
N ILE A 88 7.68 13.32 21.76
CA ILE A 88 8.79 12.73 21.01
C ILE A 88 10.11 13.01 21.73
N ALA A 89 10.97 11.99 21.83
CA ALA A 89 12.40 12.15 22.12
C ALA A 89 13.23 11.89 20.83
N PRO A 90 14.37 12.56 20.60
CA PRO A 90 14.99 12.76 19.27
C PRO A 90 16.32 11.97 19.07
N PRO A 91 17.08 12.10 17.95
CA PRO A 91 16.76 11.91 16.52
C PRO A 91 17.85 11.01 15.81
N PRO A 92 18.04 10.93 14.45
CA PRO A 92 17.98 12.00 13.46
C PRO A 92 16.60 12.08 12.78
N VAL A 93 16.09 13.30 12.71
CA VAL A 93 14.73 13.70 12.35
C VAL A 93 14.95 14.88 11.41
N THR A 94 14.32 14.84 10.24
CA THR A 94 14.17 16.04 9.39
C THR A 94 13.09 16.90 10.04
N ILE A 95 13.50 17.90 10.83
CA ILE A 95 12.59 18.79 11.54
C ILE A 95 12.22 19.93 10.58
N GLU A 96 11.01 19.92 10.03
CA GLU A 96 10.42 21.15 9.48
C GLU A 96 9.76 21.95 10.61
N VAL A 97 10.32 23.12 10.89
CA VAL A 97 9.81 24.07 11.88
C VAL A 97 8.71 24.91 11.24
N THR A 98 7.45 24.68 11.61
CA THR A 98 6.40 25.71 11.49
C THR A 98 5.59 25.81 12.78
N ALA A 99 5.23 27.05 13.11
CA ALA A 99 4.67 27.46 14.39
C ALA A 99 3.21 27.01 14.55
N GLN A 100 3.00 25.79 15.03
CA GLN A 100 1.92 25.35 15.93
C GLN A 100 1.96 23.82 15.99
N GLU A 101 2.60 23.33 17.06
CA GLU A 101 2.82 21.92 17.45
C GLU A 101 3.55 21.02 16.42
N PRO A 102 4.57 20.25 16.85
CA PRO A 102 5.32 19.37 15.96
C PRO A 102 4.43 18.20 15.51
N ARG A 103 3.81 18.31 14.33
CA ARG A 103 3.29 17.14 13.61
C ARG A 103 4.48 16.40 13.01
N VAL A 104 4.96 15.38 13.72
CA VAL A 104 5.95 14.47 13.14
C VAL A 104 5.25 13.58 12.14
N VAL A 105 5.54 13.84 10.87
CA VAL A 105 5.19 12.96 9.76
C VAL A 105 6.12 11.75 9.86
N ILE A 106 5.60 10.66 10.41
CA ILE A 106 6.27 9.36 10.37
C ILE A 106 5.94 8.76 9.01
N SER A 107 6.78 8.98 7.99
CA SER A 107 6.64 8.27 6.72
C SER A 107 7.37 6.94 6.77
N THR A 108 6.66 5.85 6.45
CA THR A 108 7.26 4.52 6.27
C THR A 108 7.63 4.34 4.80
N GLN A 109 8.90 4.05 4.52
CA GLN A 109 9.35 3.70 3.17
C GLN A 109 8.91 2.26 2.84
N PHE A 110 8.04 2.11 1.86
CA PHE A 110 7.70 0.78 1.35
C PHE A 110 8.79 0.27 0.39
N VAL A 111 9.30 -0.95 0.64
CA VAL A 111 10.37 -1.61 -0.15
C VAL A 111 9.94 -3.01 -0.62
N GLY A 112 8.63 -3.30 -0.56
CA GLY A 112 8.08 -4.63 -0.83
C GLY A 112 7.99 -5.00 -2.31
N TYR A 113 8.39 -4.10 -3.22
CA TYR A 113 8.51 -4.40 -4.65
C TYR A 113 9.85 -5.05 -4.98
N GLU A 114 10.90 -4.63 -4.29
CA GLU A 114 12.27 -5.06 -4.55
C GLU A 114 12.66 -6.25 -3.66
N THR A 115 12.13 -6.29 -2.43
CA THR A 115 12.52 -7.31 -1.45
C THR A 115 11.35 -7.80 -0.60
N VAL A 116 11.48 -9.05 -0.15
CA VAL A 116 10.54 -9.70 0.78
C VAL A 116 11.03 -9.65 2.23
N THR A 117 12.24 -9.15 2.45
CA THR A 117 12.86 -8.96 3.77
C THR A 117 13.63 -7.63 3.82
N CYS A 118 13.59 -6.93 4.95
CA CYS A 118 14.48 -5.79 5.17
C CYS A 118 14.85 -5.61 6.64
N GLN A 119 16.05 -5.10 6.89
CA GLN A 119 16.39 -4.49 8.19
C GLN A 119 15.67 -3.16 8.32
N SER A 120 15.14 -2.85 9.50
CA SER A 120 14.33 -1.67 9.79
C SER A 120 14.46 -1.25 11.26
N LYS A 121 14.04 -0.03 11.58
CA LYS A 121 13.94 0.49 12.94
C LYS A 121 12.48 0.71 13.34
N ILE A 122 12.14 0.33 14.57
CA ILE A 122 10.81 0.61 15.14
C ILE A 122 10.70 2.11 15.45
N LEU A 123 9.83 2.81 14.73
CA LEU A 123 9.54 4.23 14.95
C LEU A 123 8.39 4.46 15.93
N GLY A 124 7.45 3.52 15.98
CA GLY A 124 6.28 3.64 16.83
C GLY A 124 5.74 2.28 17.25
N LEU A 125 5.21 2.24 18.47
CA LEU A 125 4.63 1.04 19.04
C LEU A 125 3.35 1.39 19.80
N ARG A 126 2.31 0.61 19.57
CA ARG A 126 1.03 0.71 20.26
C ARG A 126 0.66 -0.64 20.85
N VAL A 127 0.20 -0.66 22.10
CA VAL A 127 -0.34 -1.86 22.76
C VAL A 127 -1.81 -1.58 23.07
N LYS A 128 -2.72 -2.45 22.60
CA LYS A 128 -4.18 -2.24 22.74
C LYS A 128 -4.65 -0.85 22.28
N GLY A 129 -4.05 -0.34 21.20
CA GLY A 129 -4.38 0.96 20.61
C GLY A 129 -3.73 2.18 21.28
N GLN A 130 -3.06 2.03 22.42
CA GLN A 130 -2.40 3.14 23.12
C GLN A 130 -0.90 3.18 22.80
N PRO A 131 -0.29 4.36 22.56
CA PRO A 131 1.15 4.50 22.40
C PRO A 131 1.91 3.95 23.61
N LYS A 132 2.93 3.13 23.37
CA LYS A 132 3.84 2.61 24.40
C LYS A 132 5.26 2.60 23.86
N GLY A 133 6.23 2.76 24.75
CA GLY A 133 7.65 2.63 24.40
C GLY A 133 8.14 1.18 24.29
N THR A 134 7.43 0.21 24.88
CA THR A 134 7.83 -1.21 24.90
C THR A 134 6.61 -2.12 24.99
N ALA A 135 6.68 -3.29 24.35
CA ALA A 135 5.69 -4.36 24.41
C ALA A 135 6.39 -5.68 24.75
N SER A 136 5.72 -6.52 25.54
CA SER A 136 6.25 -7.80 26.01
C SER A 136 5.49 -8.97 25.41
N GLN A 137 6.06 -10.17 25.53
CA GLN A 137 5.45 -11.42 25.09
C GLN A 137 3.97 -11.52 25.52
N GLY A 138 3.12 -11.87 24.56
CA GLY A 138 1.67 -11.95 24.71
C GLY A 138 0.91 -10.67 24.32
N ASP A 139 1.57 -9.50 24.27
CA ASP A 139 0.92 -8.24 23.92
C ASP A 139 0.49 -8.21 22.45
N GLU A 140 -0.73 -7.71 22.21
CA GLU A 140 -1.19 -7.31 20.89
C GLU A 140 -0.67 -5.92 20.56
N VAL A 141 0.00 -5.82 19.41
CA VAL A 141 0.79 -4.66 19.03
C VAL A 141 0.40 -4.11 17.67
N GLY A 142 0.49 -2.79 17.54
CA GLY A 142 0.61 -2.09 16.26
C GLY A 142 2.00 -1.48 16.17
N ILE A 143 2.77 -1.84 15.15
CA ILE A 143 4.17 -1.43 14.98
C ILE A 143 4.27 -0.54 13.74
N ILE A 144 4.97 0.57 13.86
CA ILE A 144 5.34 1.45 12.75
C ILE A 144 6.84 1.35 12.55
N LEU A 145 7.24 1.09 11.31
CA LEU A 145 8.63 0.92 10.89
C LEU A 145 9.08 2.11 10.04
N ASP A 146 10.38 2.35 9.97
CA ASP A 146 10.97 3.35 9.06
C ASP A 146 10.92 2.88 7.60
N LYS A 147 11.12 1.59 7.36
CA LYS A 147 10.98 0.92 6.07
C LYS A 147 10.34 -0.47 6.24
N THR A 148 9.58 -0.93 5.25
CA THR A 148 8.91 -2.23 5.35
C THR A 148 8.65 -2.90 4.00
N PRO A 149 8.80 -4.24 3.89
CA PRO A 149 8.34 -4.99 2.74
C PRO A 149 6.84 -5.33 2.79
N PHE A 150 6.16 -5.06 3.91
CA PHE A 150 4.76 -5.41 4.13
C PHE A 150 3.83 -4.42 3.43
N TYR A 151 3.05 -4.94 2.49
CA TYR A 151 1.99 -4.21 1.81
C TYR A 151 0.86 -3.95 2.80
N GLY A 152 0.51 -2.68 2.96
CA GLY A 152 -0.62 -2.26 3.75
C GLY A 152 -1.92 -2.46 2.97
N GLU A 153 -2.92 -3.03 3.64
CA GLU A 153 -4.27 -3.25 3.09
C GLU A 153 -4.79 -2.02 2.35
N MET A 154 -5.13 -2.20 1.06
CA MET A 154 -5.59 -1.13 0.19
C MET A 154 -6.32 -1.72 -1.04
N GLY A 155 -7.35 -1.04 -1.53
CA GLY A 155 -8.02 -1.41 -2.78
C GLY A 155 -8.80 -2.73 -2.74
N GLY A 156 -9.15 -3.22 -1.54
CA GLY A 156 -9.78 -4.53 -1.34
C GLY A 156 -8.78 -5.67 -1.14
N GLN A 157 -7.49 -5.44 -1.38
CA GLN A 157 -6.43 -6.40 -1.09
C GLN A 157 -6.06 -6.38 0.38
N VAL A 158 -6.10 -7.55 1.02
CA VAL A 158 -5.68 -7.70 2.41
C VAL A 158 -4.18 -7.44 2.55
N GLY A 159 -3.79 -6.87 3.69
CA GLY A 159 -2.39 -6.61 3.98
C GLY A 159 -1.59 -7.87 4.22
N ASP A 160 -0.27 -7.73 4.18
CA ASP A 160 0.60 -8.87 4.45
C ASP A 160 0.63 -9.28 5.90
N SER A 161 0.87 -10.58 6.06
CA SER A 161 1.33 -11.21 7.29
C SER A 161 2.80 -11.60 7.17
N GLY A 162 3.41 -11.93 8.30
CA GLY A 162 4.82 -12.28 8.35
C GLY A 162 5.37 -12.13 9.75
N GLU A 163 6.66 -11.81 9.85
CA GLU A 163 7.37 -11.72 11.10
C GLU A 163 8.23 -10.45 11.18
N ILE A 164 8.31 -9.87 12.38
CA ILE A 164 9.27 -8.82 12.73
C ILE A 164 10.12 -9.38 13.88
N SER A 165 11.42 -9.51 13.66
CA SER A 165 12.35 -10.14 14.61
C SER A 165 13.49 -9.20 14.97
N GLY A 166 13.67 -8.95 16.26
CA GLY A 166 14.82 -8.22 16.80
C GLY A 166 15.67 -9.12 17.69
N SER A 167 16.76 -8.57 18.21
CA SER A 167 17.66 -9.30 19.13
C SER A 167 17.00 -9.68 20.48
N LYS A 168 15.95 -8.96 20.88
CA LYS A 168 15.28 -9.11 22.19
C LYS A 168 13.89 -9.73 22.11
N GLY A 169 13.34 -9.90 20.91
CA GLY A 169 11.96 -10.36 20.78
C GLY A 169 11.51 -10.54 19.34
N LYS A 170 10.39 -11.25 19.20
CA LYS A 170 9.80 -11.62 17.92
C LYS A 170 8.30 -11.33 17.93
N VAL A 171 7.82 -10.82 16.81
CA VAL A 171 6.41 -10.49 16.56
C VAL A 171 5.92 -11.26 15.35
N VAL A 172 4.79 -11.92 15.48
CA VAL A 172 4.04 -12.44 14.34
C VAL A 172 3.04 -11.38 13.92
N VAL A 173 3.21 -10.87 12.70
CA VAL A 173 2.31 -9.90 12.06
C VAL A 173 1.19 -10.68 11.38
N THR A 174 -0.05 -10.37 11.73
CA THR A 174 -1.25 -11.05 11.21
C THR A 174 -1.95 -10.23 10.13
N ASN A 175 -1.84 -8.91 10.17
CA ASN A 175 -2.31 -8.02 9.12
C ASN A 175 -1.48 -6.73 9.11
N THR A 176 -1.33 -6.12 7.94
CA THR A 176 -0.68 -4.81 7.79
C THR A 176 -1.67 -3.84 7.19
N ILE A 177 -1.89 -2.69 7.83
CA ILE A 177 -2.88 -1.70 7.37
C ILE A 177 -2.20 -0.42 6.92
N ARG A 178 -2.73 0.20 5.85
CA ARG A 178 -2.36 1.55 5.44
C ARG A 178 -3.38 2.53 6.00
N SER A 179 -2.94 3.45 6.85
CA SER A 179 -3.82 4.47 7.42
C SER A 179 -4.14 5.58 6.39
N PRO A 180 -5.19 6.40 6.61
CA PRO A 180 -5.48 7.55 5.73
C PRO A 180 -4.35 8.58 5.66
N SER A 181 -3.45 8.61 6.64
CA SER A 181 -2.25 9.47 6.66
C SER A 181 -1.03 8.79 6.06
N ASP A 182 -1.22 7.73 5.27
CA ASP A 182 -0.17 6.99 4.56
C ASP A 182 0.83 6.26 5.47
N VAL A 183 0.52 6.10 6.76
CA VAL A 183 1.33 5.34 7.69
C VAL A 183 0.99 3.86 7.60
N ILE A 184 2.01 3.01 7.45
CA ILE A 184 1.86 1.54 7.44
C ILE A 184 1.97 1.02 8.88
N ILE A 185 0.95 0.31 9.33
CA ILE A 185 0.86 -0.23 10.69
C ILE A 185 0.79 -1.75 10.62
N HIS A 186 1.78 -2.40 11.20
CA HIS A 186 1.89 -3.85 11.30
C HIS A 186 1.15 -4.30 12.56
N ARG A 187 0.01 -4.98 12.41
CA ARG A 187 -0.78 -5.52 13.51
C ARG A 187 -0.36 -6.96 13.77
N GLY A 188 -0.05 -7.27 15.03
CA GLY A 188 0.45 -8.58 15.38
C GLY A 188 0.45 -8.83 16.88
N ARG A 189 1.15 -9.90 17.27
CA ARG A 189 1.38 -10.27 18.66
C ARG A 189 2.86 -10.52 18.89
N VAL A 190 3.38 -10.03 20.01
CA VAL A 190 4.72 -10.41 20.48
C VAL A 190 4.66 -11.87 20.93
N VAL A 191 5.35 -12.76 20.21
CA VAL A 191 5.35 -14.20 20.51
C VAL A 191 6.51 -14.61 21.41
N GLU A 192 7.58 -13.81 21.43
CA GLU A 192 8.79 -14.06 22.21
C GLU A 192 9.42 -12.75 22.67
N GLY A 193 9.88 -12.70 23.92
CA GLY A 193 10.69 -11.60 24.44
C GLY A 193 9.95 -10.26 24.50
N SER A 194 10.64 -9.19 24.12
CA SER A 194 10.09 -7.82 24.11
C SER A 194 10.64 -6.98 22.97
N ILE A 195 9.86 -6.00 22.52
CA ILE A 195 10.27 -5.02 21.51
C ILE A 195 10.03 -3.60 22.02
N SER A 196 10.93 -2.69 21.67
CA SER A 196 10.88 -1.28 22.07
C SER A 196 11.01 -0.34 20.88
N VAL A 197 10.45 0.87 21.02
CA VAL A 197 10.69 1.95 20.05
C VAL A 197 12.20 2.23 20.00
N GLY A 198 12.75 2.29 18.78
CA GLY A 198 14.16 2.49 18.52
C GLY A 198 14.97 1.21 18.31
N ASP A 199 14.42 0.02 18.58
CA ASP A 199 15.10 -1.25 18.30
C ASP A 199 15.26 -1.44 16.77
N GLU A 200 16.39 -2.02 16.38
CA GLU A 200 16.64 -2.55 15.03
C GLU A 200 16.07 -3.96 14.91
N VAL A 201 15.35 -4.20 13.81
CA VAL A 201 14.59 -5.42 13.56
C VAL A 201 14.70 -5.85 12.09
N GLU A 202 14.62 -7.15 11.84
CA GLU A 202 14.36 -7.70 10.53
C GLU A 202 12.85 -7.87 10.32
N ALA A 203 12.32 -7.27 9.27
CA ALA A 203 10.93 -7.40 8.84
C ALA A 203 10.87 -8.34 7.61
N LYS A 204 10.11 -9.42 7.69
CA LYS A 204 9.99 -10.44 6.64
C LYS A 204 8.55 -10.85 6.41
N ILE A 205 8.09 -10.79 5.15
CA ILE A 205 6.72 -11.19 4.80
C ILE A 205 6.57 -12.70 4.62
N ASP A 206 5.33 -13.18 4.69
CA ASP A 206 4.94 -14.49 4.18
C ASP A 206 4.81 -14.43 2.64
N VAL A 207 5.83 -14.92 1.95
CA VAL A 207 5.91 -14.92 0.49
C VAL A 207 4.83 -15.80 -0.14
N GLY A 208 4.50 -16.93 0.47
CA GLY A 208 3.47 -17.84 -0.06
C GLY A 208 2.12 -17.15 -0.08
N ARG A 209 1.73 -16.57 1.06
CA ARG A 209 0.50 -15.77 1.18
C ARG A 209 0.48 -14.60 0.21
N ARG A 210 1.59 -13.86 0.07
CA ARG A 210 1.68 -12.72 -0.87
C ARG A 210 1.40 -13.16 -2.31
N LEU A 211 1.96 -14.29 -2.74
CA LEU A 211 1.77 -14.80 -4.09
C LEU A 211 0.33 -15.25 -4.33
N ASP A 212 -0.32 -15.86 -3.35
CA ASP A 212 -1.73 -16.26 -3.47
C ASP A 212 -2.65 -15.04 -3.56
N ILE A 213 -2.39 -14.00 -2.76
CA ILE A 213 -3.09 -12.71 -2.86
C ILE A 213 -2.88 -12.10 -4.25
N ALA A 214 -1.64 -12.06 -4.76
CA ALA A 214 -1.34 -11.52 -6.08
C ALA A 214 -2.06 -12.28 -7.20
N ARG A 215 -2.13 -13.62 -7.13
CA ARG A 215 -2.91 -14.42 -8.10
C ARG A 215 -4.40 -14.06 -8.07
N ASN A 216 -4.98 -13.93 -6.88
CA ASN A 216 -6.38 -13.54 -6.72
C ASN A 216 -6.63 -12.09 -7.16
N HIS A 217 -5.61 -11.23 -7.04
CA HIS A 217 -5.64 -9.88 -7.58
C HIS A 217 -5.72 -9.91 -9.12
N THR A 218 -4.80 -10.60 -9.79
CA THR A 218 -4.85 -10.81 -11.24
C THR A 218 -6.18 -11.43 -11.68
N ALA A 219 -6.68 -12.44 -10.96
CA ALA A 219 -7.96 -13.07 -11.26
C ALA A 219 -9.15 -12.10 -11.15
N THR A 220 -9.08 -11.10 -10.25
CA THR A 220 -10.09 -10.05 -10.13
C THR A 220 -10.16 -9.21 -11.42
N HIS A 221 -9.02 -8.91 -12.04
CA HIS A 221 -8.98 -8.18 -13.32
C HIS A 221 -9.51 -9.02 -14.48
N LEU A 222 -9.11 -10.29 -14.54
CA LEU A 222 -9.61 -11.23 -15.55
C LEU A 222 -11.14 -11.38 -15.45
N LEU A 223 -11.67 -11.49 -14.23
CA LEU A 223 -13.09 -11.55 -13.97
C LEU A 223 -13.80 -10.26 -14.42
N GLN A 224 -13.25 -9.09 -14.11
CA GLN A 224 -13.81 -7.82 -14.58
C GLN A 224 -13.84 -7.72 -16.11
N ALA A 225 -12.77 -8.13 -16.78
CA ALA A 225 -12.70 -8.14 -18.24
C ALA A 225 -13.74 -9.09 -18.85
N ALA A 226 -13.86 -10.31 -18.31
CA ALA A 226 -14.86 -11.29 -18.74
C ALA A 226 -16.30 -10.79 -18.55
N LEU A 227 -16.61 -10.21 -17.38
CA LEU A 227 -17.93 -9.63 -17.10
C LEU A 227 -18.29 -8.52 -18.10
N ARG A 228 -17.31 -7.73 -18.55
CA ARG A 228 -17.54 -6.69 -19.56
C ARG A 228 -17.82 -7.25 -20.94
N GLN A 229 -17.18 -8.35 -21.30
CA GLN A 229 -17.38 -9.02 -22.59
C GLN A 229 -18.72 -9.75 -22.65
N ILE A 230 -19.07 -10.49 -21.60
CA ILE A 230 -20.28 -11.34 -21.56
C ILE A 230 -21.54 -10.52 -21.26
N LEU A 231 -21.49 -9.62 -20.27
CA LEU A 231 -22.67 -8.89 -19.81
C LEU A 231 -22.80 -7.54 -20.51
N SER A 232 -21.85 -6.64 -20.27
CA SER A 232 -21.83 -5.29 -20.86
C SER A 232 -20.57 -4.54 -20.47
N HIS A 233 -20.04 -3.71 -21.38
CA HIS A 233 -19.02 -2.71 -21.08
C HIS A 233 -19.39 -1.76 -19.92
N ARG A 234 -20.68 -1.65 -19.57
CA ARG A 234 -21.18 -0.80 -18.47
C ARG A 234 -21.09 -1.45 -17.09
N VAL A 235 -20.61 -2.69 -17.00
CA VAL A 235 -20.34 -3.32 -15.70
C VAL A 235 -19.23 -2.55 -14.99
N SER A 236 -19.55 -2.07 -13.78
CA SER A 236 -18.64 -1.31 -12.92
C SER A 236 -18.49 -2.01 -11.57
N GLN A 237 -17.26 -2.02 -11.04
CA GLN A 237 -16.97 -2.54 -9.72
C GLN A 237 -17.67 -1.71 -8.63
N ARG A 238 -18.20 -2.38 -7.62
CA ARG A 238 -18.85 -1.82 -6.43
C ARG A 238 -18.15 -2.23 -5.14
N GLY A 239 -17.35 -3.28 -5.17
CA GLY A 239 -16.56 -3.77 -4.06
C GLY A 239 -15.57 -4.83 -4.54
N SER A 240 -14.46 -4.96 -3.83
CA SER A 240 -13.53 -6.07 -4.00
C SER A 240 -12.97 -6.49 -2.65
N LEU A 241 -12.74 -7.78 -2.50
CA LEU A 241 -11.97 -8.39 -1.43
C LEU A 241 -11.03 -9.40 -2.07
N VAL A 242 -9.74 -9.28 -1.82
CA VAL A 242 -8.71 -10.18 -2.32
C VAL A 242 -7.98 -10.76 -1.11
N GLU A 243 -8.29 -12.01 -0.78
CA GLU A 243 -7.69 -12.82 0.27
C GLU A 243 -6.84 -13.92 -0.37
N PRO A 244 -5.95 -14.63 0.36
CA PRO A 244 -5.15 -15.70 -0.25
C PRO A 244 -5.99 -16.89 -0.72
N ASP A 245 -7.09 -17.21 -0.02
CA ASP A 245 -7.93 -18.38 -0.26
C ASP A 245 -9.13 -18.09 -1.17
N ARG A 246 -9.48 -16.82 -1.38
CA ARG A 246 -10.62 -16.41 -2.20
C ARG A 246 -10.50 -14.96 -2.68
N LEU A 247 -11.28 -14.65 -3.72
CA LEU A 247 -11.63 -13.27 -4.07
C LEU A 247 -13.15 -13.10 -4.07
N ARG A 248 -13.60 -11.89 -3.77
CA ARG A 248 -14.99 -11.46 -3.95
C ARG A 248 -15.00 -10.20 -4.80
N PHE A 249 -15.78 -10.21 -5.86
CA PHE A 249 -15.94 -9.07 -6.76
C PHE A 249 -17.42 -8.68 -6.84
N ASP A 250 -17.75 -7.51 -6.29
CA ASP A 250 -19.11 -6.97 -6.33
C ASP A 250 -19.20 -6.00 -7.51
N PHE A 251 -20.23 -6.11 -8.35
CA PHE A 251 -20.36 -5.29 -9.56
C PHE A 251 -21.80 -4.85 -9.84
N SER A 252 -21.95 -3.80 -10.65
CA SER A 252 -23.26 -3.25 -11.00
C SER A 252 -23.92 -4.06 -12.12
N TRP A 253 -24.98 -4.80 -11.77
CA TRP A 253 -25.81 -5.51 -12.73
C TRP A 253 -27.27 -5.52 -12.25
N ARG A 254 -28.22 -5.47 -13.19
CA ARG A 254 -29.66 -5.30 -12.89
C ARG A 254 -30.42 -6.61 -12.71
N ALA A 255 -29.77 -7.74 -12.96
CA ALA A 255 -30.35 -9.07 -12.86
C ALA A 255 -29.35 -10.04 -12.23
N ALA A 256 -29.80 -11.23 -11.86
CA ALA A 256 -28.87 -12.32 -11.56
C ALA A 256 -28.15 -12.75 -12.85
N ILE A 257 -26.93 -13.27 -12.72
CA ILE A 257 -26.21 -13.90 -13.82
C ILE A 257 -26.92 -15.22 -14.15
N THR A 258 -27.13 -15.51 -15.43
CA THR A 258 -27.69 -16.79 -15.87
C THR A 258 -26.62 -17.89 -15.86
N GLU A 259 -27.01 -19.18 -15.84
CA GLU A 259 -26.03 -20.28 -15.94
C GLU A 259 -25.19 -20.20 -17.21
N GLU A 260 -25.80 -19.86 -18.35
CA GLU A 260 -25.10 -19.69 -19.63
C GLU A 260 -24.07 -18.54 -19.60
N GLN A 261 -24.29 -17.51 -18.79
CA GLN A 261 -23.34 -16.42 -18.60
C GLN A 261 -22.21 -16.75 -17.61
N LEU A 262 -22.36 -17.83 -16.83
CA LEU A 262 -21.37 -18.30 -15.85
C LEU A 262 -20.37 -19.33 -16.41
N THR A 263 -20.76 -20.07 -17.46
CA THR A 263 -19.98 -21.14 -18.11
C THR A 263 -19.33 -20.67 -19.40
#